data_AF-A0A9Q5DB87-F1
#
_entry.id   AF-A0A9Q5DB87-F1
#
_cell.length_a   1.000
_cell.length_b   1.000
_cell.length_c   1.000
_cell.angle_alpha   90.00
_cell.angle_beta   90.00
_cell.angle_gamma   90.00
#
_symmetry.space_group_name_H-M   'P 1'
#
loop_
_entity.id
_entity.type
_entity.pdbx_description
1 polymer ?
#
loop_
_entity_poly.entity_id
_entity_poly.type
_entity_poly.pdbx_seq_one_letter_code
_entity_poly.pdbx_strand_id
1 'polypeptide(L)'
;MDENILIRECLSAVEKRLNWGSSQEWTTYDFEKLSVEIQESTGVTLSITTLKRLWGRLEYHHMPAVTTLNTMARFAGYADWRDFKKQQGTSEVVVPAEPAVTIAATPRISIRVMLPVILLLAAGGFAFWKSSNTTVSRSADYTFVSNKTMSEGVPNSVIFSYDATAANDTVFIAQSWDVSRKTAVPKDQHRYSTIYYYPGYYRAKLMTGENIVKEHDLMITSGGWVALIEQEKVPVYIRPETFQQDTVISVNEATLAAYNIPMQPVTPQLRFINVKDMPGLMNDHFTLETTIKTTYREGSAACQFADLLILCKNDVIIVPLSAKGCVGELSLLARGASVKSSQADLSGFGCDLTQWVKVRVEASGTHMRFLVNDKAAYTLEAKRPPTGIVGLQYRFNGTGAIKDTRFVADRDTVVMK
;
A
#
# COMPACT_ATOMS: atom_id res chain seq x y z
N MET A 1 6.84 28.46 23.26
CA MET A 1 5.71 27.98 22.46
C MET A 1 5.40 26.56 22.92
N ASP A 2 4.14 26.26 23.23
CA ASP A 2 3.73 24.91 23.69
C ASP A 2 4.05 23.87 22.61
N GLU A 3 4.66 22.75 22.99
CA GLU A 3 5.09 21.68 22.08
C GLU A 3 3.88 21.06 21.35
N ASN A 4 2.69 21.07 21.96
CA ASN A 4 1.45 20.64 21.33
C ASN A 4 0.93 21.61 20.25
N ILE A 5 1.30 22.89 20.32
CA ILE A 5 0.95 23.88 19.28
C ILE A 5 1.80 23.62 18.04
N LEU A 6 3.12 23.46 18.23
CA LEU A 6 4.05 23.16 17.15
C LEU A 6 3.70 21.85 16.42
N ILE A 7 3.27 20.82 17.15
CA ILE A 7 2.84 19.55 16.53
C ILE A 7 1.63 19.80 15.63
N ARG A 8 0.62 20.54 16.09
CA ARG A 8 -0.56 20.87 15.29
C ARG A 8 -0.22 21.69 14.05
N GLU A 9 0.71 22.64 14.16
CA GLU A 9 1.19 23.43 13.02
C GLU A 9 1.91 22.56 11.98
N CYS A 10 2.70 21.59 12.42
CA CYS A 10 3.37 20.63 11.53
C CYS A 10 2.36 19.73 10.81
N LEU A 11 1.35 19.21 11.53
CA LEU A 11 0.27 18.44 10.92
C LEU A 11 -0.54 19.27 9.92
N SER A 12 -0.80 20.56 10.23
CA SER A 12 -1.45 21.48 9.29
C SER A 12 -0.59 21.75 8.04
N ALA A 13 0.72 21.86 8.18
CA ALA A 13 1.63 21.97 7.02
C ALA A 13 1.58 20.71 6.14
N VAL A 14 1.47 19.53 6.75
CA VAL A 14 1.25 18.27 6.02
C VAL A 14 -0.10 18.27 5.30
N GLU A 15 -1.19 18.68 5.96
CA GLU A 15 -2.51 18.78 5.33
C GLU A 15 -2.49 19.73 4.12
N LYS A 16 -1.83 20.88 4.24
CA LYS A 16 -1.65 21.83 3.12
C LYS A 16 -0.87 21.22 1.96
N ARG A 17 0.18 20.46 2.23
CA ARG A 17 0.95 19.75 1.20
C ARG A 17 0.09 18.71 0.47
N LEU A 18 -0.74 17.98 1.20
CA LEU A 18 -1.58 16.92 0.65
C LEU A 18 -2.76 17.47 -0.16
N ASN A 19 -3.31 18.61 0.26
CA ASN A 19 -4.50 19.21 -0.34
C ASN A 19 -5.69 18.23 -0.45
N TRP A 20 -5.85 17.36 0.56
CA TRP A 20 -6.93 16.34 0.63
C TRP A 20 -8.17 16.84 1.38
N GLY A 21 -8.27 18.14 1.66
CA GLY A 21 -9.32 18.68 2.53
C GLY A 21 -9.03 18.46 4.02
N SER A 22 -10.05 18.68 4.85
CA SER A 22 -9.93 18.66 6.31
C SER A 22 -9.61 17.25 6.83
N SER A 23 -8.62 17.14 7.71
CA SER A 23 -8.30 15.85 8.35
C SER A 23 -9.40 15.29 9.24
N GLN A 24 -10.40 16.11 9.58
CA GLN A 24 -11.62 15.69 10.28
C GLN A 24 -12.56 14.83 9.42
N GLU A 25 -12.32 14.75 8.11
CA GLU A 25 -13.10 13.92 7.18
C GLU A 25 -12.31 12.69 6.69
N TRP A 26 -11.02 12.60 7.02
CA TRP A 26 -10.16 11.49 6.57
C TRP A 26 -10.63 10.14 7.10
N THR A 27 -10.78 9.20 6.18
CA THR A 27 -11.17 7.80 6.42
C THR A 27 -9.94 6.91 6.67
N THR A 28 -10.14 5.64 7.05
CA THR A 28 -9.05 4.66 7.17
C THR A 28 -8.22 4.57 5.88
N TYR A 29 -8.87 4.66 4.73
CA TYR A 29 -8.22 4.65 3.43
C TYR A 29 -7.33 5.88 3.19
N ASP A 30 -7.71 7.06 3.69
CA ASP A 30 -6.88 8.25 3.59
C ASP A 30 -5.62 8.15 4.48
N PHE A 31 -5.72 7.50 5.64
CA PHE A 31 -4.56 7.21 6.48
C PHE A 31 -3.65 6.11 5.89
N GLU A 32 -4.21 5.14 5.16
CA GLU A 32 -3.45 4.17 4.37
C GLU A 32 -2.68 4.86 3.25
N LYS A 33 -3.37 5.74 2.50
CA LYS A 33 -2.74 6.54 1.45
C LYS A 33 -1.66 7.47 2.03
N LEU A 34 -1.92 8.11 3.17
CA LEU A 34 -0.94 8.97 3.85
C LEU A 34 0.33 8.20 4.25
N SER A 35 0.17 6.97 4.73
CA SER A 35 1.30 6.09 5.07
C SER A 35 2.19 5.82 3.86
N VAL A 36 1.59 5.55 2.70
CA VAL A 36 2.29 5.33 1.43
C VAL A 36 3.01 6.60 0.97
N GLU A 37 2.33 7.76 0.97
CA GLU A 37 2.91 9.03 0.51
C GLU A 37 4.09 9.49 1.40
N ILE A 38 3.98 9.29 2.72
CA ILE A 38 5.06 9.57 3.67
C ILE A 38 6.25 8.65 3.40
N GLN A 39 6.01 7.36 3.16
CA GLN A 39 7.06 6.40 2.84
C GLN A 39 7.77 6.78 1.54
N GLU A 40 7.03 7.11 0.48
CA GLU A 40 7.59 7.49 -0.81
C GLU A 40 8.42 8.77 -0.74
N SER A 41 7.97 9.74 0.06
CA SER A 41 8.65 11.04 0.17
C SER A 41 9.82 11.06 1.16
N THR A 42 9.77 10.25 2.23
CA THR A 42 10.73 10.33 3.35
C THR A 42 11.59 9.08 3.52
N GLY A 43 11.20 7.97 2.89
CA GLY A 43 11.81 6.66 3.09
C GLY A 43 11.42 5.97 4.41
N VAL A 44 10.59 6.61 5.25
CA VAL A 44 10.17 6.10 6.57
C VAL A 44 8.69 5.76 6.53
N THR A 45 8.31 4.56 6.96
CA THR A 45 6.90 4.14 7.03
C THR A 45 6.32 4.41 8.42
N LEU A 46 5.25 5.21 8.49
CA LEU A 46 4.45 5.36 9.70
C LEU A 46 3.20 4.49 9.61
N SER A 47 2.91 3.68 10.63
CA SER A 47 1.71 2.84 10.65
C SER A 47 0.43 3.69 10.64
N ILE A 48 -0.63 3.14 10.05
CA ILE A 48 -1.97 3.77 10.01
C ILE A 48 -2.44 4.13 11.41
N THR A 49 -2.16 3.30 12.41
CA THR A 49 -2.52 3.54 13.81
C THR A 49 -1.73 4.69 14.43
N THR A 50 -0.45 4.84 14.09
CA THR A 50 0.38 6.00 14.51
C THR A 50 -0.14 7.29 13.88
N LEU A 51 -0.50 7.26 12.59
CA LEU A 51 -1.06 8.42 11.89
C LEU A 51 -2.43 8.81 12.45
N LYS A 52 -3.32 7.84 12.69
CA LYS A 52 -4.63 8.09 13.32
C LYS A 52 -4.49 8.71 14.71
N ARG A 53 -3.48 8.32 15.50
CA ARG A 53 -3.19 8.93 16.82
C ARG A 53 -2.67 10.36 16.71
N LEU A 54 -1.78 10.65 15.75
CA LEU A 54 -1.29 12.02 15.50
C LEU A 54 -2.42 12.99 15.19
N TRP A 55 -3.41 12.55 14.42
CA TRP A 55 -4.59 13.33 14.05
C TRP A 55 -5.77 13.23 15.04
N GLY A 56 -5.55 12.63 16.22
CA GLY A 56 -6.57 12.57 17.27
C GLY A 56 -7.77 11.67 16.96
N ARG A 57 -7.67 10.76 15.97
CA ARG A 57 -8.71 9.78 15.63
C ARG A 57 -8.72 8.56 16.55
N LEU A 58 -7.65 8.36 17.31
CA LEU A 58 -7.51 7.32 18.33
C LEU A 58 -6.91 7.97 19.58
N GLU A 59 -7.39 7.58 20.75
CA GLU A 59 -6.84 8.07 22.01
C GLU A 59 -5.37 7.70 22.16
N TYR A 60 -4.56 8.68 22.58
CA TYR A 60 -3.14 8.52 22.85
C TYR A 60 -2.69 9.53 23.90
N HIS A 61 -2.24 9.04 25.06
CA HIS A 61 -1.91 9.87 26.22
C HIS A 61 -0.41 10.20 26.34
N HIS A 62 0.37 9.93 25.32
CA HIS A 62 1.82 10.16 25.32
C HIS A 62 2.23 11.05 24.15
N MET A 63 3.37 11.74 24.29
CA MET A 63 3.89 12.51 23.16
C MET A 63 4.34 11.58 22.02
N PRO A 64 4.16 11.98 20.75
CA PRO A 64 4.72 11.25 19.62
C PRO A 64 6.24 11.12 19.74
N ALA A 65 6.79 9.98 19.30
CA ALA A 65 8.23 9.79 19.29
C ALA A 65 8.93 10.84 18.40
N VAL A 66 10.15 11.23 18.76
CA VAL A 66 10.94 12.23 18.00
C VAL A 66 11.17 11.77 16.55
N THR A 67 11.31 10.47 16.31
CA THR A 67 11.41 9.88 14.96
C THR A 67 10.15 10.12 14.13
N THR A 68 8.98 9.99 14.75
CA THR A 68 7.69 10.33 14.13
C THR A 68 7.64 11.81 13.81
N LEU A 69 8.01 12.70 14.74
CA LEU A 69 8.01 14.15 14.52
C LEU A 69 9.00 14.57 13.42
N ASN A 70 10.18 13.94 13.35
CA ASN A 70 11.15 14.16 12.29
C ASN A 70 10.60 13.73 10.93
N THR A 71 9.90 12.60 10.87
CA THR A 71 9.28 12.08 9.65
C THR A 71 8.17 13.02 9.16
N MET A 72 7.33 13.51 10.08
CA MET A 72 6.28 14.47 9.76
C MET A 72 6.84 15.81 9.28
N ALA A 73 7.90 16.31 9.92
CA ALA A 73 8.58 17.55 9.48
C ALA A 73 9.23 17.39 8.09
N ARG A 74 9.90 16.25 7.84
CA ARG A 74 10.45 15.92 6.52
C ARG A 74 9.38 15.82 5.46
N PHE A 75 8.26 15.18 5.80
CA PHE A 75 7.10 15.13 4.91
C PHE A 75 6.46 16.51 4.72
N ALA A 76 6.49 17.41 5.69
CA ALA A 76 6.05 18.79 5.52
C ALA A 76 7.02 19.66 4.70
N GLY A 77 8.20 19.15 4.32
CA GLY A 77 9.20 19.86 3.50
C GLY A 77 10.37 20.48 4.27
N TYR A 78 10.51 20.16 5.57
CA TYR A 78 11.60 20.64 6.43
C TYR A 78 12.72 19.60 6.55
N ALA A 79 13.90 19.99 7.02
CA ALA A 79 15.02 19.04 7.16
C ALA A 79 14.76 17.98 8.26
N ASP A 80 14.22 18.42 9.40
CA ASP A 80 13.85 17.60 10.54
C ASP A 80 12.93 18.38 11.51
N TRP A 81 12.51 17.77 12.62
CA TRP A 81 11.67 18.42 13.64
C TRP A 81 12.33 19.65 14.26
N ARG A 82 13.66 19.66 14.37
CA ARG A 82 14.39 20.78 14.98
C ARG A 82 14.44 21.97 14.03
N ASP A 83 14.60 21.73 12.74
CA ASP A 83 14.52 22.73 11.67
C ASP A 83 13.12 23.35 11.60
N PHE A 84 12.07 22.52 11.62
CA PHE A 84 10.69 23.00 11.70
C PHE A 84 10.47 23.95 12.88
N LYS A 85 10.92 23.58 14.10
CA LYS A 85 10.80 24.43 15.29
C LYS A 85 11.54 25.77 15.16
N LYS A 86 12.69 25.80 14.48
CA LYS A 86 13.42 27.04 14.24
C LYS A 86 12.70 27.96 13.25
N GLN A 87 12.10 27.39 12.22
CA GLN A 87 11.39 28.16 11.19
C GLN A 87 10.04 28.70 11.70
N GLN A 88 9.32 27.95 12.55
CA GLN A 88 8.12 28.46 13.23
C GLN A 88 8.45 29.48 14.34
N GLY A 89 9.67 29.43 14.90
CA GLY A 89 10.19 30.47 15.77
C GLY A 89 10.62 31.77 15.04
N THR A 90 10.53 31.81 13.71
CA THR A 90 10.97 32.93 12.88
C THR A 90 9.84 33.37 11.93
N SER A 91 8.71 33.79 12.48
CA SER A 91 7.72 34.59 11.75
C SER A 91 7.44 35.88 12.51
N GLU A 92 8.34 36.85 12.34
CA GLU A 92 7.91 38.23 12.23
C GLU A 92 8.07 38.63 10.76
N VAL A 93 6.92 38.73 10.10
CA VAL A 93 6.79 39.35 8.79
C VAL A 93 7.10 40.84 8.98
N VAL A 94 8.29 41.26 8.57
CA VAL A 94 8.62 42.68 8.44
C VAL A 94 7.98 43.20 7.16
N VAL A 95 6.80 43.81 7.29
CA VAL A 95 6.28 44.77 6.31
C VAL A 95 7.08 46.07 6.48
N PRO A 96 7.65 46.66 5.41
CA PRO A 96 8.48 47.84 5.53
C PRO A 96 7.61 49.08 5.77
N ALA A 97 7.82 49.74 6.90
CA ALA A 97 7.44 51.14 7.11
C ALA A 97 8.69 51.94 7.48
N GLU A 98 8.90 53.03 6.75
CA GLU A 98 9.96 54.03 6.92
C GLU A 98 9.93 54.74 8.30
N PRO A 99 11.01 55.44 8.69
CA PRO A 99 11.65 55.22 9.98
C PRO A 99 11.30 56.26 11.06
N ALA A 100 11.53 55.89 12.31
CA ALA A 100 11.95 56.83 13.35
C ALA A 100 13.11 56.23 14.16
N VAL A 101 14.24 56.93 14.12
CA VAL A 101 15.55 56.58 14.68
C VAL A 101 15.54 56.58 16.20
N THR A 102 16.20 55.61 16.84
CA THR A 102 17.01 55.84 18.05
C THR A 102 18.06 54.73 18.21
N ILE A 103 19.31 55.12 18.43
CA ILE A 103 20.51 54.26 18.48
C ILE A 103 20.82 53.90 19.94
N ALA A 104 21.14 52.63 20.22
CA ALA A 104 21.87 52.23 21.43
C ALA A 104 22.99 51.23 21.09
N ALA A 105 24.15 51.39 21.73
CA ALA A 105 25.45 50.84 21.36
C ALA A 105 25.70 49.37 21.79
N THR A 106 26.53 48.65 21.02
CA THR A 106 26.97 47.25 21.26
C THR A 106 28.37 47.15 21.91
N PRO A 107 28.63 46.16 22.79
CA PRO A 107 29.98 45.90 23.30
C PRO A 107 30.78 44.95 22.38
N ARG A 108 32.09 45.14 22.29
CA ARG A 108 33.05 44.32 21.52
C ARG A 108 33.64 43.20 22.37
N ILE A 109 33.58 41.95 21.91
CA ILE A 109 34.21 40.77 22.55
C ILE A 109 35.53 40.44 21.85
N SER A 110 36.56 40.15 22.65
CA SER A 110 37.97 39.95 22.24
C SER A 110 38.25 38.58 21.60
N ILE A 111 38.98 38.60 20.47
CA ILE A 111 39.41 37.45 19.65
C ILE A 111 40.25 36.40 20.40
N ARG A 112 40.80 36.71 21.58
CA ARG A 112 41.68 35.78 22.32
C ARG A 112 40.95 34.62 23.01
N VAL A 113 39.61 34.65 23.09
CA VAL A 113 38.80 33.59 23.73
C VAL A 113 38.27 32.57 22.69
N MET A 114 38.41 32.84 21.39
CA MET A 114 37.79 32.04 20.32
C MET A 114 38.60 30.80 19.92
N LEU A 115 39.94 30.85 20.05
CA LEU A 115 40.85 29.79 19.57
C LEU A 115 40.71 28.43 20.31
N PRO A 116 40.63 28.35 21.65
CA PRO A 116 40.53 27.06 22.33
C PRO A 116 39.16 26.38 22.14
N VAL A 117 38.10 27.16 21.94
CA VAL A 117 36.74 26.66 21.68
C VAL A 117 36.65 26.03 20.29
N ILE A 118 37.28 26.64 19.29
CA ILE A 118 37.33 26.09 17.92
C ILE A 118 38.12 24.77 17.88
N LEU A 119 39.21 24.66 18.63
CA LEU A 119 40.00 23.41 18.73
C LEU A 119 39.23 22.28 19.44
N LEU A 120 38.47 22.60 20.50
CA LEU A 120 37.58 21.63 21.17
C LEU A 120 36.42 21.18 20.27
N LEU A 121 35.83 22.08 19.50
CA LEU A 121 34.78 21.76 18.53
C LEU A 121 35.32 20.94 17.35
N ALA A 122 36.54 21.22 16.90
CA ALA A 122 37.20 20.45 15.85
C ALA A 122 37.57 19.03 16.34
N ALA A 123 38.06 18.89 17.57
CA ALA A 123 38.35 17.58 18.16
C ALA A 123 37.07 16.76 18.40
N GLY A 124 35.99 17.40 18.88
CA GLY A 124 34.68 16.79 19.02
C GLY A 124 34.07 16.37 17.68
N GLY A 125 34.19 17.22 16.65
CA GLY A 125 33.76 16.94 15.29
C GLY A 125 34.55 15.79 14.64
N PHE A 126 35.85 15.71 14.86
CA PHE A 126 36.70 14.63 14.36
C PHE A 126 36.40 13.28 15.03
N ALA A 127 36.14 13.28 16.36
CA ALA A 127 35.71 12.08 17.07
C ALA A 127 34.32 11.60 16.64
N PHE A 128 33.40 12.51 16.35
CA PHE A 128 32.06 12.19 15.85
C PHE A 128 32.12 11.66 14.41
N TRP A 129 32.99 12.23 13.56
CA TRP A 129 33.19 11.79 12.18
C TRP A 129 33.85 10.40 12.09
N LYS A 130 34.76 10.08 13.03
CA LYS A 130 35.35 8.73 13.12
C LYS A 130 34.38 7.68 13.65
N SER A 131 33.33 8.10 14.38
CA SER A 131 32.25 7.25 14.90
C SER A 131 31.14 7.00 13.87
N SER A 132 30.97 7.90 12.89
CA SER A 132 29.96 7.76 11.83
C SER A 132 30.40 6.87 10.65
N ASN A 133 31.33 5.94 10.87
CA ASN A 133 31.58 4.86 9.92
C ASN A 133 30.44 3.84 10.04
N THR A 134 29.27 4.21 9.55
CA THR A 134 28.18 3.28 9.26
C THR A 134 28.73 2.33 8.21
N THR A 135 29.13 1.13 8.63
CA THR A 135 29.46 0.04 7.73
C THR A 135 28.23 -0.19 6.86
N VAL A 136 28.30 0.30 5.62
CA VAL A 136 27.31 0.01 4.59
C VAL A 136 27.35 -1.50 4.41
N SER A 137 26.39 -2.21 5.01
CA SER A 137 26.23 -3.66 4.85
C SER A 137 26.16 -3.97 3.36
N ARG A 138 27.20 -4.64 2.84
CA ARG A 138 27.22 -5.00 1.44
C ARG A 138 26.25 -6.15 1.24
N SER A 139 25.40 -6.07 0.22
CA SER A 139 24.45 -7.14 -0.13
C SER A 139 25.16 -8.49 -0.35
N ALA A 140 26.46 -8.50 -0.70
CA ALA A 140 27.24 -9.74 -0.85
C ALA A 140 27.42 -10.54 0.45
N ASP A 141 27.30 -9.89 1.62
CA ASP A 141 27.49 -10.51 2.92
C ASP A 141 26.24 -11.24 3.43
N TYR A 142 25.18 -11.27 2.62
CA TYR A 142 23.88 -11.86 2.97
C TYR A 142 23.45 -12.88 1.93
N THR A 143 22.76 -13.92 2.37
CA THR A 143 22.02 -14.83 1.48
C THR A 143 20.55 -14.84 1.86
N PHE A 144 19.68 -14.95 0.86
CA PHE A 144 18.24 -15.03 1.07
C PHE A 144 17.60 -15.72 -0.12
N VAL A 145 17.00 -16.88 0.11
CA VAL A 145 16.28 -17.68 -0.88
C VAL A 145 15.04 -18.29 -0.23
N SER A 146 14.05 -18.67 -1.03
CA SER A 146 12.83 -19.30 -0.54
C SER A 146 12.49 -20.55 -1.31
N ASN A 147 12.04 -21.58 -0.61
CA ASN A 147 11.47 -22.80 -1.19
C ASN A 147 10.02 -22.96 -0.72
N LYS A 148 9.12 -23.27 -1.65
CA LYS A 148 7.73 -23.60 -1.33
C LYS A 148 7.65 -25.08 -0.96
N THR A 149 6.77 -25.43 -0.02
CA THR A 149 6.51 -26.83 0.32
C THR A 149 5.58 -27.51 -0.69
N MET A 150 4.76 -26.71 -1.39
CA MET A 150 3.87 -27.18 -2.46
C MET A 150 4.13 -26.39 -3.75
N SER A 151 3.98 -27.03 -4.90
CA SER A 151 4.13 -26.39 -6.21
C SER A 151 3.05 -25.33 -6.46
N GLU A 152 1.84 -25.58 -5.98
CA GLU A 152 0.64 -24.75 -6.14
C GLU A 152 -0.33 -24.90 -4.96
N GLY A 153 -1.33 -24.03 -4.93
CA GLY A 153 -2.39 -24.02 -3.94
C GLY A 153 -2.04 -23.24 -2.68
N VAL A 154 -3.06 -23.08 -1.84
CA VAL A 154 -2.98 -22.45 -0.52
C VAL A 154 -3.78 -23.26 0.50
N PRO A 155 -3.42 -23.21 1.80
CA PRO A 155 -2.24 -22.53 2.36
C PRO A 155 -0.93 -23.20 1.90
N ASN A 156 0.12 -22.41 1.67
CA ASN A 156 1.43 -22.93 1.24
C ASN A 156 2.52 -22.46 2.20
N SER A 157 3.25 -23.41 2.78
CA SER A 157 4.39 -23.07 3.62
C SER A 157 5.59 -22.69 2.75
N VAL A 158 6.27 -21.63 3.12
CA VAL A 158 7.48 -21.17 2.47
C VAL A 158 8.60 -21.15 3.49
N ILE A 159 9.67 -21.85 3.15
CA ILE A 159 10.87 -21.95 3.96
C ILE A 159 11.89 -20.99 3.36
N PHE A 160 12.16 -19.91 4.09
CA PHE A 160 13.25 -18.99 3.79
C PHE A 160 14.55 -19.56 4.35
N SER A 161 15.56 -19.70 3.48
CA SER A 161 16.93 -19.97 3.90
C SER A 161 17.73 -18.67 3.78
N TYR A 162 18.42 -18.29 4.85
CA TYR A 162 19.10 -17.00 4.92
C TYR A 162 20.41 -17.07 5.70
N ASP A 163 21.31 -16.14 5.40
CA ASP A 163 22.47 -15.83 6.22
C ASP A 163 22.46 -14.33 6.46
N ALA A 164 22.33 -13.96 7.74
CA ALA A 164 22.35 -12.58 8.19
C ALA A 164 23.33 -12.39 9.35
N THR A 165 24.32 -13.28 9.50
CA THR A 165 25.30 -13.22 10.59
C THR A 165 26.08 -11.90 10.62
N ALA A 166 26.30 -11.30 9.45
CA ALA A 166 26.90 -9.98 9.26
C ALA A 166 26.01 -8.80 9.71
N ALA A 167 24.77 -9.02 10.15
CA ALA A 167 23.88 -7.96 10.60
C ALA A 167 24.35 -7.32 11.92
N ASN A 168 24.37 -5.99 11.90
CA ASN A 168 24.68 -5.13 13.05
C ASN A 168 23.40 -4.61 13.76
N ASP A 169 22.23 -4.96 13.24
CA ASP A 169 20.91 -4.57 13.77
C ASP A 169 19.96 -5.78 13.74
N THR A 170 18.73 -5.59 14.22
CA THR A 170 17.66 -6.57 14.20
C THR A 170 17.37 -7.00 12.77
N VAL A 171 17.35 -8.31 12.54
CA VAL A 171 17.05 -8.90 11.24
C VAL A 171 15.56 -9.13 11.14
N PHE A 172 14.97 -8.76 10.00
CA PHE A 172 13.57 -8.99 9.71
C PHE A 172 13.40 -9.71 8.37
N ILE A 173 12.37 -10.55 8.28
CA ILE A 173 11.84 -11.05 7.02
C ILE A 173 10.46 -10.43 6.79
N ALA A 174 10.30 -9.76 5.65
CA ALA A 174 9.00 -9.33 5.15
C ALA A 174 8.55 -10.29 4.04
N GLN A 175 7.37 -10.87 4.21
CA GLN A 175 6.82 -11.85 3.26
C GLN A 175 6.34 -11.22 1.94
N SER A 176 6.18 -9.90 1.90
CA SER A 176 5.54 -9.20 0.80
C SER A 176 6.16 -7.82 0.53
N TRP A 177 5.57 -7.06 -0.39
CA TRP A 177 5.92 -5.67 -0.63
C TRP A 177 5.70 -4.79 0.62
N ASP A 178 4.70 -5.11 1.43
CA ASP A 178 4.40 -4.43 2.68
C ASP A 178 5.35 -4.89 3.80
N VAL A 179 6.31 -4.01 4.11
CA VAL A 179 7.31 -4.20 5.17
C VAL A 179 6.79 -3.90 6.57
N SER A 180 5.57 -3.36 6.72
CA SER A 180 4.96 -3.18 8.04
C SER A 180 4.62 -4.52 8.68
N ARG A 181 4.38 -5.55 7.86
CA ARG A 181 4.13 -6.94 8.25
C ARG A 181 5.41 -7.79 8.21
N LYS A 182 6.50 -7.26 8.76
CA LYS A 182 7.78 -7.96 8.89
C LYS A 182 7.86 -8.73 10.21
N THR A 183 8.57 -9.85 10.21
CA THR A 183 8.80 -10.67 11.40
C THR A 183 10.28 -10.62 11.76
N ALA A 184 10.59 -10.36 13.03
CA ALA A 184 11.95 -10.41 13.52
C ALA A 184 12.45 -11.86 13.50
N VAL A 185 13.65 -12.08 12.99
CA VAL A 185 14.29 -13.40 12.93
C VAL A 185 15.70 -13.34 13.52
N PRO A 186 16.18 -14.40 14.17
CA PRO A 186 17.54 -14.40 14.71
C PRO A 186 18.58 -14.38 13.59
N LYS A 187 19.64 -13.59 13.76
CA LYS A 187 20.69 -13.43 12.73
C LYS A 187 21.60 -14.65 12.59
N ASP A 188 21.66 -15.47 13.63
CA ASP A 188 22.45 -16.69 13.79
C ASP A 188 21.68 -17.96 13.41
N GLN A 189 20.38 -17.83 13.09
CA GLN A 189 19.60 -18.89 12.47
C GLN A 189 19.66 -18.77 10.94
N HIS A 190 19.41 -19.90 10.28
CA HIS A 190 19.50 -19.99 8.82
C HIS A 190 18.19 -20.37 8.14
N ARG A 191 17.11 -20.54 8.91
CA ARG A 191 15.81 -20.94 8.39
C ARG A 191 14.68 -20.23 9.10
N TYR A 192 13.72 -19.75 8.33
CA TYR A 192 12.46 -19.21 8.82
C TYR A 192 11.33 -19.71 7.94
N SER A 193 10.32 -20.33 8.55
CA SER A 193 9.17 -20.89 7.84
C SER A 193 7.92 -20.08 8.16
N THR A 194 7.11 -19.81 7.14
CA THR A 194 5.83 -19.10 7.30
C THR A 194 4.82 -19.56 6.26
N ILE A 195 3.55 -19.27 6.49
CA ILE A 195 2.44 -19.72 5.65
C ILE A 195 1.90 -18.54 4.82
N TYR A 196 1.81 -18.76 3.52
CA TYR A 196 1.08 -17.91 2.59
C TYR A 196 -0.35 -18.42 2.47
N TYR A 197 -1.31 -17.62 2.94
CA TYR A 197 -2.74 -17.95 2.93
C TYR A 197 -3.48 -17.50 1.67
N TYR A 198 -2.83 -16.73 0.80
CA TYR A 198 -3.43 -16.22 -0.42
C TYR A 198 -2.52 -16.55 -1.61
N PRO A 199 -3.08 -16.95 -2.76
CA PRO A 199 -2.31 -16.98 -4.00
C PRO A 199 -1.92 -15.55 -4.37
N GLY A 200 -0.77 -15.38 -4.99
CA GLY A 200 -0.30 -14.05 -5.35
C GLY A 200 1.16 -13.99 -5.77
N TYR A 201 1.58 -12.81 -6.19
CA TYR A 201 2.97 -12.48 -6.47
C TYR A 201 3.52 -11.59 -5.37
N TYR A 202 4.58 -12.05 -4.73
CA TYR A 202 5.17 -11.46 -3.54
C TYR A 202 6.63 -11.09 -3.82
N ARG A 203 7.08 -10.00 -3.19
CA ARG A 203 8.49 -9.60 -3.16
C ARG A 203 8.99 -9.78 -1.73
N ALA A 204 9.52 -10.95 -1.42
CA ALA A 204 10.04 -11.26 -0.09
C ALA A 204 11.33 -10.49 0.15
N LYS A 205 11.56 -10.02 1.39
CA LYS A 205 12.70 -9.17 1.74
C LYS A 205 13.36 -9.66 3.02
N LEU A 206 14.69 -9.69 3.02
CA LEU A 206 15.53 -9.75 4.21
C LEU A 206 16.00 -8.33 4.53
N MET A 207 15.83 -7.92 5.78
CA MET A 207 16.12 -6.57 6.23
C MET A 207 17.01 -6.58 7.47
N THR A 208 17.85 -5.56 7.63
CA THR A 208 18.59 -5.24 8.86
C THR A 208 18.18 -3.83 9.31
N GLY A 209 17.46 -3.74 10.43
CA GLY A 209 16.78 -2.51 10.84
C GLY A 209 15.71 -2.09 9.83
N GLU A 210 15.95 -0.98 9.15
CA GLU A 210 15.10 -0.44 8.07
C GLU A 210 15.62 -0.77 6.66
N ASN A 211 16.86 -1.25 6.55
CA ASN A 211 17.51 -1.46 5.26
C ASN A 211 17.15 -2.84 4.67
N ILE A 212 16.73 -2.86 3.40
CA ILE A 212 16.57 -4.10 2.63
C ILE A 212 17.95 -4.54 2.13
N VAL A 213 18.42 -5.71 2.58
CA VAL A 213 19.74 -6.25 2.20
C VAL A 213 19.66 -7.28 1.08
N LYS A 214 18.54 -8.01 1.01
CA LYS A 214 18.18 -8.93 -0.06
C LYS A 214 16.69 -8.93 -0.28
N GLU A 215 16.30 -9.22 -1.52
CA GLU A 215 14.92 -9.49 -1.87
C GLU A 215 14.83 -10.31 -3.16
N HIS A 216 13.75 -11.04 -3.30
CA HIS A 216 13.47 -11.83 -4.50
C HIS A 216 11.97 -12.04 -4.68
N ASP A 217 11.60 -12.43 -5.89
CA ASP A 217 10.21 -12.68 -6.26
C ASP A 217 9.78 -14.09 -5.84
N LEU A 218 8.56 -14.18 -5.34
CA LEU A 218 7.92 -15.42 -4.91
C LEU A 218 6.47 -15.41 -5.37
N MET A 219 6.11 -16.34 -6.25
CA MET A 219 4.74 -16.48 -6.74
C MET A 219 4.07 -17.70 -6.12
N ILE A 220 2.96 -17.53 -5.42
CA ILE A 220 2.11 -18.63 -4.95
C ILE A 220 0.99 -18.81 -5.97
N THR A 221 1.12 -19.83 -6.82
CA THR A 221 0.12 -20.18 -7.83
C THR A 221 -1.07 -20.88 -7.19
N SER A 222 -2.26 -20.73 -7.75
CA SER A 222 -3.49 -21.25 -7.16
C SER A 222 -3.91 -22.64 -7.65
N GLY A 223 -3.44 -23.07 -8.83
CA GLY A 223 -3.88 -24.35 -9.44
C GLY A 223 -5.32 -24.32 -9.99
N GLY A 224 -5.88 -23.12 -10.19
CA GLY A 224 -7.28 -22.90 -10.58
C GLY A 224 -7.91 -21.74 -9.81
N TRP A 225 -9.24 -21.64 -9.80
CA TRP A 225 -9.94 -20.69 -8.94
C TRP A 225 -9.87 -21.10 -7.47
N VAL A 226 -9.61 -20.14 -6.60
CA VAL A 226 -9.74 -20.26 -5.13
C VAL A 226 -10.80 -19.28 -4.67
N ALA A 227 -11.82 -19.77 -3.98
CA ALA A 227 -12.80 -18.95 -3.29
C ALA A 227 -12.53 -18.95 -1.78
N LEU A 228 -12.52 -17.76 -1.17
CA LEU A 228 -12.31 -17.62 0.26
C LEU A 228 -13.04 -16.42 0.85
N ILE A 229 -13.28 -16.47 2.16
CA ILE A 229 -13.77 -15.35 2.96
C ILE A 229 -12.62 -14.80 3.81
N GLU A 230 -12.39 -13.49 3.73
CA GLU A 230 -11.34 -12.84 4.51
C GLU A 230 -11.67 -12.83 6.00
N GLN A 231 -10.63 -13.03 6.80
CA GLN A 231 -10.64 -12.84 8.25
C GLN A 231 -9.26 -12.30 8.68
N GLU A 232 -9.18 -11.77 9.90
CA GLU A 232 -7.98 -11.10 10.42
C GLU A 232 -6.71 -11.96 10.37
N LYS A 233 -6.83 -13.27 10.65
CA LYS A 233 -5.68 -14.18 10.75
C LYS A 233 -5.58 -15.15 9.57
N VAL A 234 -6.61 -15.97 9.39
CA VAL A 234 -6.63 -17.06 8.42
C VAL A 234 -7.95 -17.01 7.67
N PRO A 235 -7.96 -16.98 6.33
CA PRO A 235 -9.20 -16.97 5.58
C PRO A 235 -9.95 -18.30 5.70
N VAL A 236 -11.26 -18.26 5.48
CA VAL A 236 -12.07 -19.47 5.32
C VAL A 236 -12.08 -19.86 3.86
N TYR A 237 -11.43 -20.96 3.52
CA TYR A 237 -11.46 -21.51 2.16
C TYR A 237 -12.79 -22.22 1.89
N ILE A 238 -13.38 -21.91 0.73
CA ILE A 238 -14.58 -22.58 0.24
C ILE A 238 -14.13 -23.70 -0.71
N ARG A 239 -14.69 -24.90 -0.56
CA ARG A 239 -14.31 -26.07 -1.36
C ARG A 239 -14.73 -25.89 -2.84
N PRO A 240 -13.88 -26.26 -3.82
CA PRO A 240 -14.18 -26.12 -5.25
C PRO A 240 -15.55 -26.64 -5.68
N GLU A 241 -15.97 -27.80 -5.17
CA GLU A 241 -17.23 -28.44 -5.54
C GLU A 241 -18.46 -27.61 -5.13
N THR A 242 -18.30 -26.66 -4.21
CA THR A 242 -19.37 -25.80 -3.71
C THR A 242 -19.50 -24.50 -4.48
N PHE A 243 -18.44 -24.03 -5.15
CA PHE A 243 -18.45 -22.74 -5.85
C PHE A 243 -18.23 -22.83 -7.36
N GLN A 244 -17.70 -23.94 -7.87
CA GLN A 244 -17.38 -24.11 -9.28
C GLN A 244 -18.39 -25.04 -9.95
N GLN A 245 -19.25 -24.47 -10.79
CA GLN A 245 -20.26 -25.18 -11.57
C GLN A 245 -20.08 -24.83 -13.05
N ASP A 246 -19.67 -25.80 -13.85
CA ASP A 246 -19.33 -25.62 -15.27
C ASP A 246 -18.34 -24.46 -15.50
N THR A 247 -18.79 -23.39 -16.14
CA THR A 247 -18.00 -22.17 -16.45
C THR A 247 -18.27 -21.03 -15.46
N VAL A 248 -19.12 -21.26 -14.46
CA VAL A 248 -19.53 -20.26 -13.47
C VAL A 248 -18.85 -20.54 -12.13
N ILE A 249 -18.19 -19.52 -11.60
CA ILE A 249 -17.64 -19.49 -10.24
C ILE A 249 -18.59 -18.63 -9.42
N SER A 250 -19.23 -19.20 -8.40
CA SER A 250 -20.22 -18.47 -7.60
C SER A 250 -20.28 -18.92 -6.16
N VAL A 251 -20.46 -17.95 -5.25
CA VAL A 251 -20.75 -18.18 -3.84
C VAL A 251 -22.00 -17.38 -3.50
N ASN A 252 -23.04 -18.08 -3.08
CA ASN A 252 -24.34 -17.52 -2.71
C ASN A 252 -24.58 -17.60 -1.20
N GLU A 253 -25.70 -17.05 -0.73
CA GLU A 253 -26.05 -17.02 0.70
C GLU A 253 -26.14 -18.42 1.32
N ALA A 254 -26.68 -19.41 0.60
CA ALA A 254 -26.76 -20.79 1.07
C ALA A 254 -25.37 -21.42 1.27
N THR A 255 -24.42 -21.10 0.39
CA THR A 255 -23.02 -21.52 0.52
C THR A 255 -22.41 -20.89 1.77
N LEU A 256 -22.57 -19.59 1.98
CA LEU A 256 -22.02 -18.90 3.16
C LEU A 256 -22.62 -19.42 4.47
N ALA A 257 -23.94 -19.68 4.49
CA ALA A 257 -24.63 -20.29 5.62
C ALA A 257 -24.09 -21.69 5.96
N ALA A 258 -23.78 -22.52 4.96
CA ALA A 258 -23.20 -23.85 5.16
C ALA A 258 -21.80 -23.81 5.82
N TYR A 259 -21.09 -22.69 5.70
CA TYR A 259 -19.81 -22.45 6.38
C TYR A 259 -19.96 -21.63 7.67
N ASN A 260 -21.19 -21.39 8.15
CA ASN A 260 -21.50 -20.57 9.32
C ASN A 260 -20.97 -19.13 9.21
N ILE A 261 -20.96 -18.56 8.00
CA ILE A 261 -20.53 -17.18 7.78
C ILE A 261 -21.76 -16.26 7.85
N PRO A 262 -21.87 -15.38 8.86
CA PRO A 262 -22.97 -14.44 8.95
C PRO A 262 -22.84 -13.34 7.89
N MET A 263 -23.98 -12.88 7.36
CA MET A 263 -24.03 -11.79 6.38
C MET A 263 -24.19 -10.39 7.01
N GLN A 264 -24.53 -10.36 8.30
CA GLN A 264 -24.84 -9.17 9.09
C GLN A 264 -24.25 -9.30 10.50
N PRO A 265 -23.99 -8.18 11.21
CA PRO A 265 -24.12 -6.78 10.74
C PRO A 265 -22.98 -6.35 9.80
N VAL A 266 -21.86 -7.07 9.83
CA VAL A 266 -20.71 -6.85 8.96
C VAL A 266 -20.77 -7.87 7.83
N THR A 267 -20.89 -7.38 6.59
CA THR A 267 -20.91 -8.25 5.41
C THR A 267 -19.52 -8.87 5.20
N PRO A 268 -19.44 -10.20 4.96
CA PRO A 268 -18.18 -10.89 4.73
C PRO A 268 -17.54 -10.45 3.41
N GLN A 269 -16.22 -10.40 3.37
CA GLN A 269 -15.46 -10.08 2.17
C GLN A 269 -15.11 -11.37 1.44
N LEU A 270 -15.75 -11.60 0.30
CA LEU A 270 -15.51 -12.75 -0.57
C LEU A 270 -14.43 -12.40 -1.59
N ARG A 271 -13.46 -13.31 -1.75
CA ARG A 271 -12.45 -13.24 -2.81
C ARG A 271 -12.54 -14.45 -3.73
N PHE A 272 -12.47 -14.22 -5.04
CA PHE A 272 -12.09 -15.24 -6.03
C PHE A 272 -10.70 -14.92 -6.54
N ILE A 273 -9.76 -15.86 -6.50
CA ILE A 273 -8.36 -15.63 -6.87
C ILE A 273 -7.91 -16.73 -7.83
N ASN A 274 -7.27 -16.37 -8.94
CA ASN A 274 -6.63 -17.30 -9.87
C ASN A 274 -5.27 -16.72 -10.30
N VAL A 275 -4.20 -17.35 -9.81
CA VAL A 275 -2.81 -16.94 -10.03
C VAL A 275 -2.05 -18.07 -10.70
N LYS A 276 -1.49 -17.79 -11.87
CA LYS A 276 -0.72 -18.73 -12.66
C LYS A 276 0.34 -17.99 -13.47
N ASP A 277 1.38 -18.70 -13.87
CA ASP A 277 2.34 -18.12 -14.80
C ASP A 277 1.68 -17.92 -16.18
N MET A 278 1.86 -16.73 -16.75
CA MET A 278 1.33 -16.35 -18.06
C MET A 278 2.44 -15.64 -18.85
N PRO A 279 3.48 -16.40 -19.26
CA PRO A 279 4.63 -15.82 -19.92
C PRO A 279 4.22 -15.08 -21.20
N GLY A 280 4.77 -13.89 -21.40
CA GLY A 280 4.48 -13.04 -22.55
C GLY A 280 3.23 -12.16 -22.41
N LEU A 281 2.34 -12.43 -21.45
CA LEU A 281 1.16 -11.58 -21.22
C LEU A 281 1.55 -10.34 -20.39
N MET A 282 1.56 -9.17 -21.03
CA MET A 282 1.99 -7.91 -20.44
C MET A 282 0.81 -6.97 -20.17
N ASN A 283 0.92 -6.10 -19.15
CA ASN A 283 -0.16 -5.20 -18.75
C ASN A 283 -0.29 -3.91 -19.59
N ASP A 284 0.47 -3.78 -20.67
CA ASP A 284 0.34 -2.74 -21.70
C ASP A 284 -0.22 -3.23 -23.02
N HIS A 285 -0.39 -4.54 -23.21
CA HIS A 285 -0.88 -5.11 -24.46
C HIS A 285 -1.77 -6.32 -24.18
N PHE A 286 -3.04 -6.06 -23.85
CA PHE A 286 -4.02 -7.10 -23.57
C PHE A 286 -5.45 -6.60 -23.70
N THR A 287 -6.37 -7.55 -23.87
CA THR A 287 -7.80 -7.39 -23.63
C THR A 287 -8.24 -8.42 -22.60
N LEU A 288 -8.78 -7.98 -21.47
CA LEU A 288 -9.45 -8.83 -20.49
C LEU A 288 -10.95 -8.74 -20.73
N GLU A 289 -11.63 -9.88 -20.77
CA GLU A 289 -13.08 -9.97 -20.76
C GLU A 289 -13.54 -10.85 -19.61
N THR A 290 -14.56 -10.41 -18.89
CA THR A 290 -15.18 -11.18 -17.81
C THR A 290 -16.62 -10.71 -17.58
N THR A 291 -17.44 -11.57 -16.99
CA THR A 291 -18.80 -11.22 -16.57
C THR A 291 -18.91 -11.38 -15.06
N ILE A 292 -19.52 -10.40 -14.39
CA ILE A 292 -19.59 -10.29 -12.92
C ILE A 292 -21.06 -10.14 -12.49
N LYS A 293 -21.44 -10.73 -11.36
CA LYS A 293 -22.77 -10.57 -10.74
C LYS A 293 -22.68 -10.68 -9.22
N THR A 294 -23.46 -9.89 -8.50
CA THR A 294 -23.76 -10.11 -7.08
C THR A 294 -25.21 -9.72 -6.78
N THR A 295 -25.94 -10.59 -6.09
CA THR A 295 -27.36 -10.38 -5.79
C THR A 295 -27.61 -9.86 -4.39
N TYR A 296 -26.64 -10.00 -3.48
CA TYR A 296 -26.76 -9.50 -2.11
C TYR A 296 -26.63 -7.98 -2.07
N ARG A 297 -27.60 -7.31 -1.44
CA ARG A 297 -27.72 -5.83 -1.39
C ARG A 297 -28.32 -5.32 -0.08
N GLU A 298 -28.22 -6.11 0.98
CA GLU A 298 -28.81 -5.80 2.28
C GLU A 298 -27.78 -5.26 3.28
N GLY A 299 -28.25 -4.47 4.25
CA GLY A 299 -27.42 -3.88 5.30
C GLY A 299 -26.17 -3.16 4.76
N SER A 300 -24.99 -3.53 5.27
CA SER A 300 -23.70 -2.93 4.85
C SER A 300 -23.28 -3.26 3.40
N ALA A 301 -24.04 -4.10 2.69
CA ALA A 301 -23.80 -4.42 1.27
C ALA A 301 -24.71 -3.68 0.28
N ALA A 302 -25.50 -2.68 0.72
CA ALA A 302 -26.42 -1.93 -0.14
C ALA A 302 -25.77 -1.35 -1.42
N CYS A 303 -24.49 -0.96 -1.32
CA CYS A 303 -23.73 -0.44 -2.46
C CYS A 303 -23.17 -1.50 -3.40
N GLN A 304 -23.21 -2.78 -3.01
CA GLN A 304 -22.73 -3.91 -3.80
C GLN A 304 -21.32 -3.69 -4.36
N PHE A 305 -20.42 -3.09 -3.58
CA PHE A 305 -19.05 -2.85 -4.04
C PHE A 305 -18.40 -4.17 -4.47
N ALA A 306 -17.82 -4.13 -5.67
CA ALA A 306 -17.07 -5.23 -6.23
C ALA A 306 -15.84 -4.69 -6.97
N ASP A 307 -14.68 -5.31 -6.74
CA ASP A 307 -13.45 -4.96 -7.45
C ASP A 307 -13.02 -6.12 -8.34
N LEU A 308 -12.63 -5.79 -9.57
CA LEU A 308 -11.83 -6.65 -10.44
C LEU A 308 -10.38 -6.21 -10.36
N LEU A 309 -9.50 -7.10 -9.92
CA LEU A 309 -8.07 -6.89 -9.82
C LEU A 309 -7.34 -7.71 -10.87
N ILE A 310 -6.53 -7.04 -11.69
CA ILE A 310 -5.54 -7.67 -12.56
C ILE A 310 -4.21 -7.63 -11.82
N LEU A 311 -3.75 -8.80 -11.40
CA LEU A 311 -2.51 -8.95 -10.64
C LEU A 311 -1.33 -8.95 -11.62
N CYS A 312 -0.38 -8.05 -11.42
CA CYS A 312 0.81 -7.94 -12.25
C CYS A 312 2.07 -8.11 -11.38
N LYS A 313 3.22 -8.36 -12.02
CA LYS A 313 4.51 -8.34 -11.33
C LYS A 313 4.77 -6.90 -10.86
N ASN A 314 4.83 -6.68 -9.55
CA ASN A 314 5.06 -5.35 -8.92
C ASN A 314 4.03 -4.26 -9.27
N ASP A 315 2.85 -4.62 -9.76
CA ASP A 315 1.77 -3.67 -10.07
C ASP A 315 0.40 -4.32 -9.93
N VAL A 316 -0.65 -3.52 -9.90
CA VAL A 316 -2.04 -3.98 -9.88
C VAL A 316 -2.94 -2.99 -10.60
N ILE A 317 -3.89 -3.51 -11.36
CA ILE A 317 -5.00 -2.74 -11.91
C ILE A 317 -6.25 -3.11 -11.11
N ILE A 318 -6.94 -2.14 -10.53
CA ILE A 318 -8.15 -2.32 -9.71
C ILE A 318 -9.28 -1.56 -10.41
N VAL A 319 -10.22 -2.30 -10.97
CA VAL A 319 -11.41 -1.78 -11.64
C VAL A 319 -12.59 -1.86 -10.66
N PRO A 320 -13.11 -0.72 -10.19
CA PRO A 320 -14.19 -0.70 -9.22
C PRO A 320 -15.55 -0.84 -9.92
N LEU A 321 -16.51 -1.45 -9.24
CA LEU A 321 -17.92 -1.50 -9.63
C LEU A 321 -18.79 -1.29 -8.38
N SER A 322 -19.96 -0.70 -8.59
CA SER A 322 -20.97 -0.58 -7.54
C SER A 322 -22.38 -0.52 -8.12
N ALA A 323 -23.37 -0.59 -7.24
CA ALA A 323 -24.70 -0.07 -7.53
C ALA A 323 -24.61 1.39 -8.00
N LYS A 324 -25.48 1.78 -8.95
CA LYS A 324 -25.50 3.13 -9.55
C LYS A 324 -25.52 4.27 -8.53
N GLY A 325 -26.18 4.09 -7.40
CA GLY A 325 -26.29 5.11 -6.35
C GLY A 325 -25.03 5.32 -5.50
N CYS A 326 -24.01 4.44 -5.62
CA CYS A 326 -22.84 4.44 -4.75
C CYS A 326 -21.52 4.76 -5.47
N VAL A 327 -21.59 5.34 -6.67
CA VAL A 327 -20.40 5.70 -7.45
C VAL A 327 -19.48 6.72 -6.76
N GLY A 328 -19.99 7.41 -5.73
CA GLY A 328 -19.27 8.42 -4.97
C GLY A 328 -18.06 7.92 -4.18
N GLU A 329 -17.92 6.61 -3.96
CA GLU A 329 -16.81 6.00 -3.21
C GLU A 329 -15.83 5.22 -4.10
N LEU A 330 -15.96 5.31 -5.43
CA LEU A 330 -15.14 4.53 -6.35
C LEU A 330 -13.74 5.10 -6.52
N SER A 331 -12.77 4.19 -6.66
CA SER A 331 -11.37 4.52 -6.95
C SER A 331 -10.83 3.53 -7.97
N LEU A 332 -10.47 4.04 -9.16
CA LEU A 332 -9.81 3.28 -10.22
C LEU A 332 -8.30 3.40 -10.04
N LEU A 333 -7.60 2.27 -10.01
CA LEU A 333 -6.14 2.21 -10.01
C LEU A 333 -5.68 1.44 -11.24
N ALA A 334 -4.80 2.00 -12.05
CA ALA A 334 -4.22 1.28 -13.18
C ALA A 334 -2.85 1.84 -13.51
N ARG A 335 -1.82 0.98 -13.48
CA ARG A 335 -0.46 1.32 -13.95
C ARG A 335 0.08 2.65 -13.42
N GLY A 336 -0.11 2.89 -12.12
CA GLY A 336 0.33 4.09 -11.40
C GLY A 336 -0.59 5.31 -11.52
N ALA A 337 -1.63 5.27 -12.35
CA ALA A 337 -2.70 6.25 -12.31
C ALA A 337 -3.73 5.85 -11.24
N SER A 338 -4.11 6.80 -10.38
CA SER A 338 -5.20 6.66 -9.41
C SER A 338 -6.23 7.75 -9.70
N VAL A 339 -7.48 7.34 -9.87
CA VAL A 339 -8.61 8.22 -10.18
C VAL A 339 -9.69 7.97 -9.15
N LYS A 340 -10.02 8.99 -8.35
CA LYS A 340 -11.09 8.94 -7.36
C LYS A 340 -12.35 9.62 -7.90
N SER A 341 -13.52 9.11 -7.55
CA SER A 341 -14.84 9.69 -7.83
C SER A 341 -14.98 11.15 -7.37
N SER A 342 -14.26 11.56 -6.32
CA SER A 342 -14.25 12.94 -5.82
C SER A 342 -13.54 13.93 -6.77
N GLN A 343 -12.79 13.44 -7.75
CA GLN A 343 -11.96 14.25 -8.65
C GLN A 343 -12.27 14.01 -10.14
N ALA A 344 -13.00 12.94 -10.46
CA ALA A 344 -13.36 12.57 -11.82
C ALA A 344 -14.69 11.82 -11.86
N ASP A 345 -15.36 11.88 -13.01
CA ASP A 345 -16.59 11.13 -13.24
C ASP A 345 -16.28 9.64 -13.45
N LEU A 346 -16.64 8.83 -12.44
CA LEU A 346 -16.58 7.37 -12.47
C LEU A 346 -17.97 6.72 -12.60
N SER A 347 -18.99 7.50 -12.99
CA SER A 347 -20.38 7.00 -13.10
C SER A 347 -20.54 5.84 -14.09
N GLY A 348 -19.65 5.72 -15.08
CA GLY A 348 -19.59 4.61 -16.01
C GLY A 348 -19.35 3.24 -15.37
N PHE A 349 -18.85 3.20 -14.13
CA PHE A 349 -18.67 1.97 -13.34
C PHE A 349 -19.89 1.61 -12.48
N GLY A 350 -20.87 2.52 -12.36
CA GLY A 350 -22.13 2.28 -11.66
C GLY A 350 -23.10 1.45 -12.52
N CYS A 351 -23.48 0.26 -12.03
CA CYS A 351 -24.30 -0.68 -12.79
C CYS A 351 -25.32 -1.41 -11.90
N ASP A 352 -26.18 -2.23 -12.52
CA ASP A 352 -27.05 -3.16 -11.81
C ASP A 352 -26.34 -4.51 -11.71
N LEU A 353 -25.66 -4.73 -10.58
CA LEU A 353 -24.88 -5.94 -10.33
C LEU A 353 -25.76 -7.16 -9.99
N THR A 354 -27.07 -6.97 -9.81
CA THR A 354 -28.01 -8.12 -9.69
C THR A 354 -28.17 -8.86 -11.01
N GLN A 355 -27.85 -8.19 -12.12
CA GLN A 355 -27.75 -8.77 -13.45
C GLN A 355 -26.30 -9.12 -13.79
N TRP A 356 -26.12 -9.96 -14.81
CA TRP A 356 -24.80 -10.22 -15.35
C TRP A 356 -24.24 -8.96 -16.03
N VAL A 357 -23.14 -8.44 -15.49
CA VAL A 357 -22.44 -7.26 -16.00
C VAL A 357 -21.17 -7.68 -16.72
N LYS A 358 -21.04 -7.32 -17.99
CA LYS A 358 -19.82 -7.56 -18.76
C LYS A 358 -18.82 -6.45 -18.47
N VAL A 359 -17.59 -6.82 -18.12
CA VAL A 359 -16.47 -5.91 -17.93
C VAL A 359 -15.40 -6.25 -18.94
N ARG A 360 -14.90 -5.23 -19.64
CA ARG A 360 -13.76 -5.36 -20.54
C ARG A 360 -12.71 -4.31 -20.20
N VAL A 361 -11.45 -4.75 -20.16
CA VAL A 361 -10.29 -3.87 -20.00
C VAL A 361 -9.38 -4.07 -21.19
N GLU A 362 -9.03 -2.98 -21.87
CA GLU A 362 -8.17 -3.00 -23.04
C GLU A 362 -6.96 -2.11 -22.75
N ALA A 363 -5.76 -2.64 -22.97
CA ALA A 363 -4.50 -1.90 -22.86
C ALA A 363 -3.74 -2.01 -24.18
N SER A 364 -3.25 -0.86 -24.66
CA SER A 364 -2.37 -0.77 -25.82
C SER A 364 -1.34 0.34 -25.58
N GLY A 365 -0.10 -0.05 -25.31
CA GLY A 365 0.98 0.86 -24.93
C GLY A 365 0.69 1.57 -23.61
N THR A 366 0.56 2.89 -23.64
CA THR A 366 0.19 3.68 -22.47
C THR A 366 -1.32 3.83 -22.30
N HIS A 367 -2.09 3.61 -23.36
CA HIS A 367 -3.53 3.86 -23.34
C HIS A 367 -4.28 2.67 -22.74
N MET A 368 -5.17 2.94 -21.79
CA MET A 368 -6.06 1.95 -21.20
C MET A 368 -7.52 2.39 -21.29
N ARG A 369 -8.39 1.48 -21.71
CA ARG A 369 -9.84 1.68 -21.83
C ARG A 369 -10.59 0.65 -21.01
N PHE A 370 -11.56 1.12 -20.24
CA PHE A 370 -12.42 0.29 -19.39
C PHE A 370 -13.85 0.38 -19.92
N LEU A 371 -14.51 -0.76 -20.07
CA LEU A 371 -15.87 -0.85 -20.58
C LEU A 371 -16.74 -1.66 -19.62
N VAL A 372 -17.97 -1.19 -19.42
CA VAL A 372 -19.02 -1.87 -18.66
C VAL A 372 -20.23 -2.02 -19.57
N ASN A 373 -20.69 -3.26 -19.78
CA ASN A 373 -21.77 -3.61 -20.72
C ASN A 373 -21.57 -2.99 -22.12
N ASP A 374 -20.35 -3.18 -22.66
CA ASP A 374 -19.91 -2.70 -23.97
C ASP A 374 -19.94 -1.16 -24.16
N LYS A 375 -20.15 -0.40 -23.08
CA LYS A 375 -20.04 1.06 -23.06
C LYS A 375 -18.73 1.48 -22.41
N ALA A 376 -18.04 2.45 -23.00
CA ALA A 376 -16.84 3.02 -22.38
C ALA A 376 -17.21 3.65 -21.02
N ALA A 377 -16.58 3.14 -19.96
CA ALA A 377 -16.73 3.62 -18.60
C ALA A 377 -15.68 4.66 -18.26
N TYR A 378 -14.42 4.44 -18.68
CA TYR A 378 -13.32 5.37 -18.46
C TYR A 378 -12.12 5.07 -19.38
N THR A 379 -11.24 6.05 -19.56
CA THR A 379 -9.94 5.91 -20.24
C THR A 379 -8.86 6.62 -19.46
N LEU A 380 -7.65 6.07 -19.42
CA LEU A 380 -6.49 6.73 -18.81
C LEU A 380 -5.20 6.43 -19.56
N GLU A 381 -4.19 7.24 -19.28
CA GLU A 381 -2.80 7.01 -19.68
C GLU A 381 -2.00 6.45 -18.50
N ALA A 382 -1.32 5.34 -18.75
CA ALA A 382 -0.44 4.69 -17.77
C ALA A 382 0.76 5.58 -17.43
N LYS A 383 1.15 5.57 -16.15
CA LYS A 383 2.27 6.38 -15.62
C LYS A 383 3.52 5.55 -15.31
N ARG A 384 3.38 4.22 -15.26
CA ARG A 384 4.45 3.28 -14.93
C ARG A 384 4.83 2.38 -16.11
N PRO A 385 6.09 1.91 -16.17
CA PRO A 385 6.51 0.89 -17.13
C PRO A 385 5.65 -0.39 -17.04
N PRO A 386 5.51 -1.13 -18.15
CA PRO A 386 4.72 -2.34 -18.17
C PRO A 386 5.36 -3.49 -17.38
N THR A 387 4.52 -4.38 -16.86
CA THR A 387 4.94 -5.59 -16.17
C THR A 387 4.04 -6.77 -16.54
N GLY A 388 4.53 -7.99 -16.33
CA GLY A 388 3.79 -9.20 -16.70
C GLY A 388 2.54 -9.40 -15.83
N ILE A 389 1.44 -9.86 -16.42
CA ILE A 389 0.22 -10.25 -15.72
C ILE A 389 0.42 -11.66 -15.15
N VAL A 390 0.00 -11.88 -13.91
CA VAL A 390 0.20 -13.14 -13.16
C VAL A 390 -1.11 -13.71 -12.61
N GLY A 391 -2.22 -13.00 -12.76
CA GLY A 391 -3.51 -13.54 -12.35
C GLY A 391 -4.61 -12.50 -12.25
N LEU A 392 -5.73 -12.97 -11.72
CA LEU A 392 -6.91 -12.18 -11.44
C LEU A 392 -7.36 -12.39 -9.99
N GLN A 393 -7.98 -11.36 -9.45
CA GLN A 393 -8.73 -11.46 -8.22
C GLN A 393 -10.02 -10.66 -8.33
N TYR A 394 -11.10 -11.19 -7.77
CA TYR A 394 -12.36 -10.48 -7.59
C TYR A 394 -12.61 -10.30 -6.11
N ARG A 395 -13.17 -9.16 -5.73
CA ARG A 395 -13.57 -8.85 -4.35
C ARG A 395 -15.04 -8.51 -4.35
N PHE A 396 -15.79 -9.05 -3.41
CA PHE A 396 -17.21 -8.77 -3.24
C PHE A 396 -17.54 -8.55 -1.77
N ASN A 397 -18.44 -7.60 -1.52
CA ASN A 397 -19.15 -7.53 -0.25
C ASN A 397 -20.30 -8.55 -0.26
N GLY A 398 -20.09 -9.70 0.37
CA GLY A 398 -21.10 -10.75 0.52
C GLY A 398 -20.99 -11.82 -0.55
N THR A 399 -22.04 -12.00 -1.33
CA THR A 399 -22.07 -12.99 -2.41
C THR A 399 -21.37 -12.48 -3.67
N GLY A 400 -20.99 -13.39 -4.56
CA GLY A 400 -20.42 -13.02 -5.85
C GLY A 400 -20.45 -14.16 -6.84
N ALA A 401 -20.51 -13.83 -8.12
CA ALA A 401 -20.40 -14.78 -9.21
C ALA A 401 -19.64 -14.17 -10.40
N ILE A 402 -18.82 -14.98 -11.05
CA ILE A 402 -18.06 -14.62 -12.25
C ILE A 402 -18.16 -15.73 -13.30
N LYS A 403 -17.98 -15.36 -14.56
CA LYS A 403 -17.86 -16.29 -15.70
C LYS A 403 -17.20 -15.62 -16.90
N ASP A 404 -16.93 -16.43 -17.93
CA ASP A 404 -16.44 -16.00 -19.24
C ASP A 404 -15.09 -15.26 -19.19
N THR A 405 -14.27 -15.56 -18.18
CA THR A 405 -13.02 -14.85 -17.87
C THR A 405 -11.87 -15.30 -18.76
N ARG A 406 -11.35 -14.38 -19.59
CA ARG A 406 -10.22 -14.63 -20.47
C ARG A 406 -9.38 -13.39 -20.74
N PHE A 407 -8.09 -13.59 -20.96
CA PHE A 407 -7.22 -12.61 -21.60
C PHE A 407 -7.05 -12.94 -23.08
N VAL A 408 -6.93 -11.90 -23.89
CA VAL A 408 -6.57 -11.97 -25.30
C VAL A 408 -5.42 -10.99 -25.53
N ALA A 409 -4.33 -11.48 -26.10
CA ALA A 409 -3.22 -10.64 -26.56
C ALA A 409 -2.81 -11.17 -27.94
N ASP A 410 -2.84 -10.31 -28.96
CA ASP A 410 -2.66 -10.70 -30.36
C ASP A 410 -3.58 -11.87 -30.79
N ARG A 411 -3.02 -13.06 -31.03
CA ARG A 411 -3.75 -14.28 -31.38
C ARG A 411 -3.87 -15.27 -30.23
N ASP A 412 -3.22 -14.99 -29.10
CA ASP A 412 -3.19 -15.86 -27.94
C ASP A 412 -4.37 -15.55 -27.02
N THR A 413 -5.08 -16.60 -26.61
CA THR A 413 -6.19 -16.50 -25.66
C THR A 413 -5.88 -17.33 -24.43
N VAL A 414 -5.85 -16.70 -23.27
CA VAL A 414 -5.68 -17.36 -21.98
C VAL A 414 -7.02 -17.39 -21.26
N VAL A 415 -7.67 -18.55 -21.25
CA VAL A 415 -8.89 -18.78 -20.45
C VAL A 415 -8.51 -19.05 -19.00
N MET A 416 -9.23 -18.41 -18.08
CA MET A 416 -9.03 -18.56 -16.64
C MET A 416 -9.96 -19.66 -16.12
N LYS A 417 -9.44 -20.89 -16.07
CA LYS A 417 -10.14 -22.07 -15.57
C LYS A 417 -9.92 -22.29 -14.08
#